data_AF-A0A3C0USR2-F1
#
_entry.id   AF-A0A3C0USR2-F1
#
_cell.length_a   1.000
_cell.length_b   1.000
_cell.length_c   1.000
_cell.angle_alpha   90.00
_cell.angle_beta   90.00
_cell.angle_gamma   90.00
#
_symmetry.space_group_name_H-M   'P 1'
#
loop_
_entity.id
_entity.type
_entity.pdbx_description
1 polymer ?
#
loop_
_entity_poly.entity_id
_entity_poly.type
_entity_poly.pdbx_seq_one_letter_code
_entity_poly.pdbx_strand_id
1 'polypeptide(L)'
;MKIATIILNVVLLIGLIPSILAAMTAPMIFDAGQSSHLWRVFWTAVALPVVIVVCQIISWIAFYRDNYSLAFKISLIPTVHVVVLILLMLTMNGTVERGPSSQNTEKKTG
;
A
#
# COMPACT_ATOMS: atom_id res chain seq x y z
N MET A 1 16.19 14.19 16.79
CA MET A 1 15.17 13.22 16.29
C MET A 1 13.78 13.39 16.88
N LYS A 2 13.61 14.01 18.06
CA LYS A 2 12.28 14.30 18.66
C LYS A 2 11.29 14.93 17.68
N ILE A 3 11.63 16.11 17.15
CA ILE A 3 10.76 16.88 16.24
C ILE A 3 10.44 16.09 14.98
N ALA A 4 11.44 15.45 14.36
CA ALA A 4 11.24 14.61 13.18
C ALA A 4 10.27 13.43 13.42
N THR A 5 10.35 12.80 14.60
CA THR A 5 9.44 11.70 14.97
C THR A 5 8.01 12.19 15.15
N ILE A 6 7.82 13.37 15.76
CA ILE A 6 6.50 14.00 15.92
C ILE A 6 5.92 14.33 14.55
N ILE A 7 6.69 14.99 13.68
CA ILE A 7 6.25 15.35 12.33
C ILE A 7 5.83 14.09 11.56
N LEU A 8 6.65 13.04 11.58
CA LEU A 8 6.35 11.78 10.90
C LEU A 8 5.06 11.13 11.43
N ASN A 9 4.90 11.08 12.75
CA ASN A 9 3.69 10.56 13.39
C ASN A 9 2.42 11.37 13.05
N VAL A 10 2.52 12.70 12.92
CA VAL A 10 1.41 13.56 12.48
C VAL A 10 1.07 13.30 11.02
N VAL A 11 2.07 13.22 10.14
CA VAL A 11 1.87 12.90 8.72
C VAL A 11 1.22 11.53 8.55
N LEU A 12 1.64 10.52 9.32
CA LEU A 12 1.04 9.18 9.30
C LEU A 12 -0.42 9.19 9.79
N LEU A 13 -0.76 9.99 10.79
CA LEU A 13 -2.14 10.16 11.24
C LEU A 13 -3.02 10.80 10.16
N ILE A 14 -2.51 11.82 9.45
CA ILE A 14 -3.22 12.40 8.30
C ILE A 14 -3.38 11.36 7.19
N GLY A 15 -2.32 10.58 6.92
CA GLY A 15 -2.30 9.50 5.93
C GLY A 15 -3.20 8.30 6.29
N LEU A 16 -3.61 8.15 7.55
CA LEU A 16 -4.56 7.12 7.96
C LEU A 16 -5.92 7.28 7.27
N ILE A 17 -6.36 8.53 7.06
CA ILE A 17 -7.65 8.82 6.41
C ILE A 17 -7.70 8.25 4.98
N PRO A 18 -6.81 8.63 4.05
CA PRO A 18 -6.81 8.04 2.71
C PRO A 18 -6.50 6.54 2.73
N SER A 19 -5.75 6.05 3.72
CA SER A 19 -5.51 4.61 3.87
C SER A 19 -6.78 3.83 4.21
N ILE A 20 -7.65 4.37 5.07
CA ILE A 20 -8.94 3.75 5.40
C ILE A 20 -9.85 3.77 4.16
N LEU A 21 -9.92 4.90 3.46
CA LEU A 21 -10.70 5.01 2.23
C LEU A 21 -10.23 3.99 1.18
N ALA A 22 -8.93 3.85 1.00
CA ALA A 22 -8.35 2.85 0.09
C ALA A 22 -8.68 1.41 0.51
N ALA A 23 -8.69 1.10 1.81
CA ALA A 23 -9.08 -0.22 2.30
C ALA A 23 -10.59 -0.50 2.09
N MET A 24 -11.44 0.52 2.26
CA MET A 24 -12.88 0.40 2.02
C MET A 24 -13.23 0.18 0.54
N THR A 25 -12.49 0.81 -0.37
CA THR A 25 -12.68 0.65 -1.81
C THR A 25 -11.90 -0.53 -2.40
N ALA A 26 -10.98 -1.15 -1.63
CA ALA A 26 -10.16 -2.26 -2.08
C ALA A 26 -10.92 -3.45 -2.71
N PRO A 27 -12.13 -3.85 -2.23
CA PRO A 27 -12.88 -4.94 -2.87
C PRO A 27 -13.25 -4.68 -4.34
N MET A 28 -13.37 -3.42 -4.75
CA MET A 28 -13.68 -3.03 -6.13
C MET A 28 -12.61 -3.51 -7.12
N ILE A 29 -11.40 -3.81 -6.66
CA ILE A 29 -10.30 -4.30 -7.52
C ILE A 29 -10.63 -5.65 -8.18
N PHE A 30 -11.54 -6.44 -7.60
CA PHE A 30 -11.94 -7.74 -8.12
C PHE A 30 -13.01 -7.67 -9.22
N ASP A 31 -13.56 -6.49 -9.51
CA ASP A 31 -14.48 -6.29 -10.63
C ASP A 31 -13.76 -6.51 -11.98
N ALA A 32 -12.44 -6.28 -12.02
CA ALA A 32 -11.58 -6.58 -13.16
C ALA A 32 -11.23 -8.08 -13.31
N GLY A 33 -11.73 -8.95 -12.42
CA GLY A 33 -11.48 -10.38 -12.40
C GLY A 33 -10.69 -10.86 -11.17
N GLN A 34 -10.32 -12.14 -11.15
CA GLN A 34 -9.55 -12.74 -10.06
C GLN A 34 -8.16 -13.16 -10.52
N SER A 35 -7.13 -12.70 -9.81
CA SER A 35 -5.75 -13.14 -10.03
C SER A 35 -4.95 -13.08 -8.73
N SER A 36 -3.88 -13.87 -8.65
CA SER A 36 -2.97 -13.87 -7.49
C SER A 36 -2.26 -12.51 -7.28
N HIS A 37 -2.19 -11.66 -8.31
CA HIS A 37 -1.67 -10.29 -8.19
C HIS A 37 -2.68 -9.36 -7.50
N LEU A 38 -3.96 -9.43 -7.88
CA LEU A 38 -5.04 -8.64 -7.29
C LEU A 38 -5.20 -8.93 -5.80
N TRP A 39 -5.09 -10.21 -5.42
CA TRP A 39 -5.10 -10.62 -4.01
C TRP A 39 -3.96 -10.02 -3.19
N ARG A 40 -2.74 -9.94 -3.74
CA ARG A 40 -1.61 -9.32 -3.04
C ARG A 40 -1.85 -7.83 -2.82
N VAL A 41 -2.36 -7.14 -3.82
CA VAL A 41 -2.69 -5.71 -3.71
C VAL A 41 -3.81 -5.47 -2.70
N PHE A 42 -4.88 -6.27 -2.75
CA PHE A 42 -5.98 -6.21 -1.80
C PHE A 42 -5.50 -6.34 -0.35
N TRP A 43 -4.75 -7.41 -0.03
CA TRP A 43 -4.24 -7.61 1.33
C TRP A 43 -3.29 -6.51 1.77
N THR A 44 -2.45 -6.00 0.85
CA THR A 44 -1.50 -4.92 1.18
C THR A 44 -2.23 -3.62 1.48
N ALA A 45 -3.29 -3.30 0.71
CA ALA A 45 -4.12 -2.12 0.91
C ALA A 45 -4.94 -2.18 2.22
N VAL A 46 -5.53 -3.34 2.52
CA VAL A 46 -6.31 -3.56 3.77
C VAL A 46 -5.42 -3.61 5.01
N ALA A 47 -4.18 -4.11 4.88
CA ALA A 47 -3.23 -4.14 5.98
C ALA A 47 -2.66 -2.75 6.33
N LEU A 48 -2.57 -1.83 5.37
CA LEU A 48 -2.00 -0.49 5.58
C LEU A 48 -2.60 0.29 6.77
N PRO A 49 -3.93 0.44 6.92
CA PRO A 49 -4.49 1.18 8.06
C PRO A 49 -4.18 0.49 9.40
N VAL A 50 -4.17 -0.85 9.44
CA VAL A 50 -3.82 -1.63 10.62
C VAL A 50 -2.34 -1.41 10.99
N VAL A 51 -1.44 -1.46 10.02
CA VAL A 51 -0.01 -1.22 10.20
C VAL A 51 0.25 0.20 10.72
N ILE A 52 -0.44 1.21 10.18
CA ILE A 52 -0.33 2.60 10.66
C ILE A 52 -0.72 2.69 12.14
N VAL A 53 -1.88 2.14 12.53
CA VAL A 53 -2.36 2.19 13.92
C VAL A 53 -1.41 1.47 14.88
N VAL A 54 -0.98 0.25 14.55
CA VAL A 54 -0.08 -0.53 15.40
C VAL A 54 1.27 0.17 15.55
N CYS A 55 1.86 0.66 14.44
CA CYS A 55 3.13 1.38 14.49
C CYS A 55 3.02 2.69 15.27
N GLN A 56 1.87 3.39 15.19
CA GLN A 56 1.64 4.61 15.95
C GLN A 56 1.65 4.33 17.45
N ILE A 57 0.94 3.28 17.91
CA ILE A 57 0.90 2.89 19.32
C ILE A 57 2.31 2.57 19.82
N ILE A 58 3.05 1.73 19.09
CA ILE A 58 4.40 1.31 19.51
C ILE A 58 5.39 2.50 19.45
N SER A 59 5.28 3.36 18.44
CA SER A 59 6.11 4.58 18.32
C SER A 59 5.90 5.54 19.49
N TRP A 60 4.65 5.73 19.93
CA TRP A 60 4.35 6.54 21.10
C TRP A 60 4.91 5.93 22.39
N ILE A 61 4.78 4.62 22.59
CA ILE A 61 5.39 3.93 23.74
C ILE A 61 6.91 4.12 23.75
N ALA A 62 7.57 3.98 22.60
CA ALA A 62 9.01 4.19 22.47
C ALA A 62 9.41 5.65 22.73
N PHE A 63 8.59 6.60 22.29
CA PHE A 63 8.79 8.03 22.50
C PHE A 63 8.70 8.39 24.00
N TYR A 64 7.73 7.83 24.73
CA TYR A 64 7.61 8.02 26.18
C TYR A 64 8.79 7.45 26.99
N ARG A 65 9.48 6.45 26.46
CA ARG A 65 10.68 5.85 27.08
C ARG A 65 11.98 6.58 26.69
N ASP A 66 11.88 7.79 26.18
CA ASP A 66 12.98 8.60 25.64
C ASP A 66 13.79 7.93 24.52
N ASN A 67 13.28 6.83 23.92
CA ASN A 67 13.97 6.11 22.86
C ASN A 67 13.54 6.62 21.47
N TYR A 68 13.98 7.83 21.15
CA TYR A 68 13.62 8.52 19.91
C TYR A 68 14.12 7.84 18.64
N SER A 69 15.25 7.13 18.71
CA SER A 69 15.77 6.37 17.56
C SER A 69 14.84 5.22 17.19
N LEU A 70 14.35 4.49 18.19
CA LEU A 70 13.43 3.39 17.98
C LEU A 70 12.05 3.89 17.56
N ALA A 71 11.53 4.95 18.19
CA ALA A 71 10.26 5.58 17.79
C ALA A 71 10.29 6.00 16.30
N PHE A 72 11.37 6.65 15.87
CA PHE A 72 11.55 7.04 14.47
C PHE A 72 11.60 5.85 13.50
N LYS A 73 12.36 4.79 13.85
CA LYS A 73 12.44 3.57 13.02
C LYS A 73 11.09 2.87 12.87
N ILE A 74 10.29 2.84 13.93
CA ILE A 74 8.95 2.24 13.90
C ILE A 74 8.01 3.06 13.02
N SER A 75 8.07 4.39 13.12
CA SER A 75 7.29 5.28 12.26
C SER A 75 7.69 5.20 10.78
N LEU A 76 8.85 4.62 10.43
CA LEU A 76 9.20 4.36 9.02
C LEU A 76 8.51 3.11 8.44
N ILE A 77 8.05 2.18 9.28
CA ILE A 77 7.45 0.92 8.82
C ILE A 77 6.21 1.18 7.93
N PRO A 78 5.24 2.03 8.32
CA PRO A 78 4.11 2.33 7.45
C PRO A 78 4.51 3.02 6.15
N THR A 79 5.55 3.87 6.18
CA THR A 79 6.07 4.52 4.97
C THR A 79 6.63 3.49 3.98
N VAL A 80 7.39 2.51 4.47
CA VAL A 80 7.88 1.41 3.64
C VAL A 80 6.72 0.59 3.08
N HIS A 81 5.66 0.37 3.87
CA HIS A 81 4.46 -0.34 3.42
C HIS A 81 3.75 0.38 2.28
N VAL A 82 3.65 1.72 2.33
CA VAL A 82 3.13 2.54 1.23
C VAL A 82 3.97 2.38 -0.03
N VAL A 83 5.31 2.41 0.10
CA VAL A 83 6.22 2.21 -1.05
C VAL A 83 6.01 0.83 -1.69
N VAL A 84 5.89 -0.24 -0.88
CA VAL A 84 5.61 -1.59 -1.37
C VAL A 84 4.27 -1.65 -2.11
N LEU A 85 3.22 -1.01 -1.59
CA LEU A 85 1.92 -0.94 -2.24
C LEU A 85 2.00 -0.24 -3.61
N ILE A 86 2.72 0.89 -3.68
CA ILE A 86 2.93 1.63 -4.94
C ILE A 86 3.69 0.76 -5.96
N LEU A 87 4.76 0.10 -5.53
CA LEU A 87 5.53 -0.78 -6.42
C LEU A 87 4.66 -1.93 -6.97
N LEU A 88 3.84 -2.56 -6.13
CA LEU A 88 2.90 -3.59 -6.57
C LEU A 88 1.93 -3.06 -7.63
N MET A 89 1.37 -1.87 -7.42
CA MET A 89 0.48 -1.23 -8.40
C MET A 89 1.18 -0.93 -9.73
N LEU A 90 2.42 -0.44 -9.70
CA LEU A 90 3.21 -0.18 -10.92
C LEU A 90 3.49 -1.46 -11.71
N THR A 91 3.79 -2.57 -11.02
CA THR A 91 4.00 -3.86 -11.69
C THR A 91 2.73 -4.38 -12.36
N MET A 92 1.53 -4.04 -11.86
CA MET A 92 0.29 -4.40 -12.54
C MET A 92 0.10 -3.62 -13.84
N ASN A 93 0.34 -2.31 -13.84
CA ASN A 93 0.13 -1.47 -15.02
C ASN A 93 0.99 -1.92 -16.23
N GLY A 94 2.23 -2.36 -15.99
CA GLY A 94 3.12 -2.85 -17.03
C GLY A 94 2.71 -4.20 -17.66
N THR A 95 1.80 -4.96 -17.03
CA THR A 95 1.29 -6.23 -17.59
C THR A 95 0.06 -6.05 -18.48
N VAL A 96 -0.68 -4.95 -18.30
CA VAL A 96 -1.90 -4.65 -19.07
C VAL A 96 -1.58 -4.30 -20.53
N GLU A 97 -0.43 -3.69 -20.80
CA GLU A 97 0.01 -3.34 -22.17
C GLU A 97 0.47 -4.55 -23.01
N ARG A 98 0.53 -5.76 -22.45
CA ARG A 98 0.95 -6.99 -23.15
C ARG A 98 -0.19 -7.98 -23.36
N GLY A 99 -1.40 -7.50 -23.60
CA GLY A 99 -2.47 -8.33 -24.16
C GLY A 99 -2.10 -8.80 -25.58
N PRO A 100 -2.30 -10.07 -25.94
CA PRO A 100 -1.97 -10.56 -27.27
C PRO A 100 -2.88 -9.91 -28.30
N SER A 101 -2.33 -8.98 -29.07
CA SER A 101 -2.86 -8.59 -30.38
C SER A 101 -2.60 -9.71 -31.40
N SER A 102 -3.17 -10.90 -31.17
CA SER A 102 -3.24 -11.95 -32.19
C SER A 102 -4.50 -11.69 -33.02
N GLN A 103 -4.37 -11.02 -34.16
CA GLN A 103 -4.29 -11.71 -35.45
C GLN A 103 -5.29 -12.88 -35.54
N ASN A 104 -6.54 -12.60 -35.92
CA ASN A 104 -7.48 -13.64 -36.36
C ASN A 104 -8.58 -13.05 -37.28
N THR A 105 -8.16 -12.32 -38.31
CA THR A 105 -9.06 -11.87 -39.41
C THR A 105 -8.50 -12.19 -40.79
N GLU A 106 -7.64 -13.20 -40.90
CA GLU A 106 -7.11 -13.64 -42.19
C GLU A 106 -7.11 -15.17 -42.30
N LYS A 107 -8.32 -15.76 -42.33
CA LYS A 107 -8.58 -17.09 -42.91
C LYS A 107 -10.08 -17.39 -42.86
N LYS A 108 -10.86 -16.79 -43.75
CA LYS A 108 -12.17 -17.33 -44.18
C LYS A 108 -12.73 -16.54 -45.36
N THR A 109 -12.08 -16.65 -46.52
CA THR A 109 -12.73 -16.59 -47.84
C THR A 109 -11.68 -17.04 -48.85
N GLY A 110 -11.59 -18.36 -49.01
CA GLY A 110 -11.08 -19.03 -50.19
C GLY A 110 -12.20 -19.90 -50.74
#